data_AF-A0A350HBD8-F1
#
_entry.id   AF-A0A350HBD8-F1
#
_cell.length_a   1.000
_cell.length_b   1.000
_cell.length_c   1.000
_cell.angle_alpha   90.00
_cell.angle_beta   90.00
_cell.angle_gamma   90.00
#
_symmetry.space_group_name_H-M   'P 1'
#
loop_
_entity.id
_entity.type
_entity.pdbx_description
1 polymer ?
#
loop_
_entity_poly.entity_id
_entity_poly.type
_entity_poly.pdbx_seq_one_letter_code
_entity_poly.pdbx_strand_id
1 'polypeptide(L)'
;MEKLEIERRFLLKNMPDASGMSESYIRQIYAEYISKDEMIILKESQINIGRIPLPKRTGIIRIRETDKDLIEVNFKWPSGMYRMEIESKVALTHELSQLIENDKRKIEKMRYTTAFENHTLFYDIFKGRYDGIFIKEAEFSSISYARNYLPDSSDREIFPSHNLSNKDMYISSSDEIFTRIVKLFDI
;
A
#
# COMPACT_ATOMS: atom_id res chain seq x y z
N MET A 1 16.88 0.32 -9.58
CA MET A 1 16.72 1.45 -10.52
C MET A 1 15.64 2.34 -9.92
N GLU A 2 15.96 3.58 -9.58
CA GLU A 2 14.96 4.51 -9.01
C GLU A 2 13.89 4.79 -10.08
N LYS A 3 12.64 4.43 -9.79
CA LYS A 3 11.48 4.75 -10.65
C LYS A 3 10.74 5.90 -9.97
N LEU A 4 10.65 7.05 -10.65
CA LEU A 4 9.75 8.11 -10.22
C LEU A 4 8.33 7.64 -10.49
N GLU A 5 7.58 7.31 -9.44
CA GLU A 5 6.16 6.99 -9.52
C GLU A 5 5.35 8.28 -9.42
N ILE A 6 4.48 8.51 -10.41
CA ILE A 6 3.62 9.69 -10.48
C ILE A 6 2.20 9.16 -10.33
N GLU A 7 1.58 9.38 -9.17
CA GLU A 7 0.26 8.85 -8.88
C GLU A 7 -0.66 9.91 -8.28
N ARG A 8 -1.97 9.74 -8.48
CA ARG A 8 -3.03 10.47 -7.77
C ARG A 8 -4.01 9.47 -7.19
N ARG A 9 -4.48 9.73 -5.98
CA ARG A 9 -5.38 8.84 -5.23
C ARG A 9 -6.71 9.53 -4.99
N PHE A 10 -7.80 8.78 -5.12
CA PHE A 10 -9.16 9.29 -5.02
C PHE A 10 -10.00 8.35 -4.19
N LEU A 11 -10.76 8.90 -3.27
CA LEU A 11 -11.80 8.20 -2.54
C LEU A 11 -13.05 8.13 -3.43
N LEU A 12 -13.61 6.92 -3.56
CA LEU A 12 -14.79 6.69 -4.37
C LEU A 12 -16.02 6.52 -3.49
N LYS A 13 -17.15 7.05 -3.95
CA LYS A 13 -18.46 6.80 -3.32
C LYS A 13 -18.95 5.38 -3.59
N ASN A 14 -18.74 4.90 -4.81
CA ASN A 14 -19.11 3.57 -5.26
C ASN A 14 -18.02 3.00 -6.18
N MET A 15 -17.91 1.68 -6.23
CA MET A 15 -17.06 1.00 -7.20
C MET A 15 -17.70 1.07 -8.61
N PRO A 16 -16.93 1.37 -9.68
CA PRO A 16 -17.41 1.23 -11.06
C PRO A 16 -17.61 -0.24 -11.45
N ASP A 17 -18.21 -0.46 -12.62
CA ASP A 17 -18.25 -1.81 -13.21
C ASP A 17 -16.82 -2.32 -13.42
N ALA A 18 -16.52 -3.46 -12.80
CA ALA A 18 -15.21 -4.11 -12.85
C ALA A 18 -15.09 -5.13 -13.99
N SER A 19 -16.11 -5.25 -14.85
CA SER A 19 -16.11 -6.17 -15.99
C SER A 19 -14.89 -5.94 -16.89
N GLY A 20 -14.09 -6.99 -17.08
CA GLY A 20 -12.87 -6.93 -17.91
C GLY A 20 -11.61 -6.39 -17.20
N MET A 21 -11.71 -5.99 -15.94
CA MET A 21 -10.53 -5.64 -15.13
C MET A 21 -9.83 -6.90 -14.62
N SER A 22 -8.50 -6.88 -14.49
CA SER A 22 -7.78 -7.93 -13.79
C SER A 22 -7.90 -7.73 -12.28
N GLU A 23 -8.07 -8.80 -11.52
CA GLU A 23 -8.20 -8.73 -10.06
C GLU A 23 -7.02 -9.40 -9.36
N SER A 24 -6.70 -8.90 -8.16
CA SER A 24 -5.71 -9.49 -7.26
C SER A 24 -6.16 -9.29 -5.82
N TYR A 25 -5.99 -10.32 -4.98
CA TYR A 25 -6.18 -10.19 -3.54
C TYR A 25 -4.88 -9.78 -2.87
N ILE A 26 -4.94 -8.78 -2.01
CA ILE A 26 -3.77 -8.21 -1.34
C ILE A 26 -3.99 -8.22 0.15
N ARG A 27 -3.07 -8.84 0.87
CA ARG A 27 -2.90 -8.69 2.33
C ARG A 27 -1.56 -8.04 2.60
N GLN A 28 -1.53 -7.04 3.47
CA GLN A 28 -0.28 -6.40 3.84
C GLN A 28 -0.23 -5.92 5.28
N ILE A 29 0.97 -5.96 5.85
CA ILE A 29 1.29 -5.47 7.19
C ILE A 29 2.51 -4.56 7.14
N TYR A 30 2.71 -3.81 8.22
CA TYR A 30 3.90 -3.00 8.42
C TYR A 30 4.59 -3.39 9.71
N ALA A 31 5.92 -3.56 9.63
CA ALA A 31 6.72 -3.90 10.79
C ALA A 31 7.95 -2.99 10.87
N GLU A 32 8.32 -2.65 12.09
CA GLU A 32 9.65 -2.09 12.36
C GLU A 32 10.68 -3.20 12.39
N TYR A 33 11.88 -2.90 11.90
CA TYR A 33 13.00 -3.83 11.96
C TYR A 33 14.29 -3.19 12.46
N ILE A 34 15.18 -4.08 12.90
CA ILE A 34 16.57 -3.78 13.17
C ILE A 34 17.40 -4.75 12.32
N SER A 35 18.27 -4.21 11.46
CA SER A 35 19.26 -5.04 10.75
C SER A 35 20.35 -5.47 11.72
N LYS A 36 20.56 -6.78 11.87
CA LYS A 36 21.73 -7.38 12.54
C LYS A 36 22.36 -8.36 11.56
N ASP A 37 23.64 -8.16 11.21
CA ASP A 37 24.42 -9.09 10.38
C ASP A 37 23.74 -9.47 9.05
N GLU A 38 23.15 -8.49 8.35
CA GLU A 38 22.38 -8.65 7.11
C GLU A 38 21.06 -9.44 7.26
N MET A 39 20.62 -9.64 8.50
CA MET A 39 19.36 -10.27 8.84
C MET A 39 18.37 -9.23 9.35
N ILE A 40 17.13 -9.32 8.89
CA ILE A 40 16.02 -8.52 9.40
C ILE A 40 15.37 -9.28 10.55
N ILE A 41 15.41 -8.68 11.75
CA ILE A 41 14.62 -9.14 12.88
C ILE A 41 13.43 -8.19 13.01
N LEU A 42 12.23 -8.71 12.80
CA LEU A 42 11.00 -8.00 13.10
C LEU A 42 10.82 -7.91 14.62
N LYS A 43 10.64 -6.69 15.16
CA LYS A 43 10.64 -6.44 16.61
C LYS A 43 9.55 -7.18 17.39
N GLU A 44 8.44 -7.53 16.76
CA GLU A 44 7.32 -8.23 17.42
C GLU A 44 7.28 -9.74 17.17
N SER A 45 7.99 -10.26 16.16
CA SER A 45 7.80 -11.65 15.72
C SER A 45 9.04 -12.53 15.67
N GLN A 46 10.25 -12.01 15.89
CA GLN A 46 11.51 -12.77 15.75
C GLN A 46 11.60 -13.59 14.43
N ILE A 47 10.84 -13.21 13.41
CA ILE A 47 10.84 -13.91 12.13
C ILE A 47 12.09 -13.50 11.37
N ASN A 48 12.84 -14.52 10.97
CA ASN A 48 14.01 -14.40 10.14
C ASN A 48 13.57 -14.42 8.67
N ILE A 49 13.59 -13.26 8.00
CA ILE A 49 13.20 -13.11 6.58
C ILE A 49 14.41 -13.37 5.64
N GLY A 50 15.44 -14.06 6.14
CA GLY A 50 16.66 -14.35 5.40
C GLY A 50 17.65 -13.18 5.33
N ARG A 51 18.65 -13.33 4.45
CA ARG A 51 19.71 -12.34 4.23
C ARG A 51 19.27 -11.34 3.17
N ILE A 52 19.01 -10.10 3.59
CA ILE A 52 18.91 -8.97 2.67
C ILE A 52 20.06 -8.03 3.05
N PRO A 53 21.03 -7.78 2.17
CA PRO A 53 22.12 -6.85 2.46
C PRO A 53 21.51 -5.46 2.66
N LEU A 54 21.43 -5.04 3.93
CA LEU A 54 20.84 -3.77 4.32
C LEU A 54 21.86 -2.93 5.10
N PRO A 55 21.89 -1.61 4.90
CA PRO A 55 22.65 -0.72 5.77
C PRO A 55 22.16 -0.86 7.23
N LYS A 56 23.08 -0.80 8.20
CA LYS A 56 22.78 -0.91 9.65
C LYS A 56 21.95 0.29 10.14
N ARG A 57 20.63 0.25 9.96
CA ARG A 57 19.67 1.31 10.36
C ARG A 57 18.31 0.72 10.74
N THR A 58 17.50 1.51 11.45
CA THR A 58 16.06 1.25 11.68
C THR A 58 15.24 1.77 10.50
N GLY A 59 14.14 1.09 10.19
CA GLY A 59 13.22 1.49 9.14
C GLY A 59 11.87 0.79 9.26
N ILE A 60 11.02 1.05 8.27
CA ILE A 60 9.72 0.38 8.14
C ILE A 60 9.81 -0.58 6.98
N ILE A 61 9.35 -1.80 7.20
CA ILE A 61 9.09 -2.79 6.18
C ILE A 61 7.59 -2.85 5.94
N ARG A 62 7.19 -2.81 4.67
CA ARG A 62 5.89 -3.34 4.23
C ARG A 62 6.11 -4.78 3.81
N ILE A 63 5.32 -5.71 4.35
CA ILE A 63 5.23 -7.10 3.88
C ILE A 63 3.88 -7.19 3.18
N ARG A 64 3.90 -7.47 1.88
CA ARG A 64 2.70 -7.59 1.06
C ARG A 64 2.64 -8.97 0.42
N GLU A 65 1.60 -9.70 0.72
CA GLU A 65 1.21 -10.91 0.02
C GLU A 65 0.25 -10.55 -1.11
N THR A 66 0.51 -11.14 -2.26
CA THR A 66 -0.34 -11.07 -3.45
C THR A 66 -0.73 -12.49 -3.85
N ASP A 67 -1.71 -12.60 -4.73
CA ASP A 67 -2.17 -13.82 -5.42
C ASP A 67 -1.07 -14.58 -6.20
N LYS A 68 0.15 -14.04 -6.27
CA LYS A 68 1.30 -14.66 -6.93
C LYS A 68 2.28 -15.35 -5.96
N ASP A 69 1.90 -15.52 -4.69
CA ASP A 69 2.77 -16.06 -3.61
C ASP A 69 4.10 -15.30 -3.46
N LEU A 70 4.10 -14.02 -3.84
CA LEU A 70 5.24 -13.13 -3.74
C LEU A 70 5.06 -12.21 -2.54
N ILE A 71 6.08 -12.17 -1.70
CA ILE A 71 6.21 -11.18 -0.64
C ILE A 71 7.07 -10.02 -1.14
N GLU A 72 6.46 -8.84 -1.26
CA GLU A 72 7.18 -7.60 -1.57
C GLU A 72 7.62 -6.92 -0.27
N VAL A 73 8.92 -6.97 0.02
CA VAL A 73 9.52 -6.29 1.16
C VAL A 73 9.97 -4.90 0.71
N ASN A 74 9.30 -3.85 1.17
CA ASN A 74 9.63 -2.47 0.82
C ASN A 74 10.28 -1.76 2.00
N PHE A 75 11.55 -1.37 1.85
CA PHE A 75 12.29 -0.62 2.86
C PHE A 75 12.21 0.87 2.57
N LYS A 76 11.69 1.67 3.50
CA LYS A 76 11.67 3.13 3.38
C LYS A 76 12.54 3.75 4.47
N TRP A 77 13.60 4.45 4.09
CA TRP A 77 14.47 5.22 5.00
C TRP A 77 14.46 6.71 4.64
N PRO A 78 14.52 7.60 5.65
CA PRO A 78 14.97 8.96 5.44
C PRO A 78 16.48 8.97 5.18
N SER A 79 16.91 9.41 3.99
CA SER A 79 18.31 9.77 3.72
C SER A 79 18.40 11.25 3.39
N GLY A 80 18.31 12.10 4.42
CA GLY A 80 18.24 13.55 4.22
C GLY A 80 16.99 13.95 3.42
N MET A 81 17.19 14.50 2.22
CA MET A 81 16.12 14.92 1.30
C MET A 81 15.51 13.78 0.45
N TYR A 82 16.06 12.57 0.49
CA TYR A 82 15.62 11.46 -0.37
C TYR A 82 15.06 10.29 0.45
N ARG A 83 14.16 9.52 -0.18
CA ARG A 83 13.74 8.19 0.28
C ARG A 83 14.33 7.15 -0.67
N MET A 84 15.14 6.25 -0.12
CA MET A 84 15.57 5.07 -0.86
C MET A 84 14.56 3.96 -0.61
N GLU A 85 14.06 3.35 -1.69
CA GLU A 85 13.15 2.20 -1.62
C GLU A 85 13.85 0.98 -2.23
N ILE A 86 13.93 -0.10 -1.46
CA ILE A 86 14.39 -1.41 -1.95
C ILE A 86 13.16 -2.30 -1.96
N GLU A 87 12.82 -2.84 -3.13
CA GLU A 87 11.85 -3.90 -3.28
C GLU A 87 12.59 -5.23 -3.46
N SER A 88 12.29 -6.20 -2.59
CA SER A 88 12.73 -7.58 -2.76
C SER A 88 11.52 -8.49 -2.83
N LYS A 89 11.57 -9.44 -3.76
CA LYS A 89 10.58 -10.51 -3.90
C LYS A 89 11.13 -11.76 -3.23
N VAL A 90 10.46 -12.22 -2.19
CA VAL A 90 10.78 -13.48 -1.52
C VAL A 90 9.59 -14.44 -1.62
N ALA A 91 9.88 -15.74 -1.60
CA ALA A 91 8.83 -16.77 -1.59
C ALA A 91 7.97 -16.64 -0.32
N LEU A 92 6.67 -16.84 -0.46
CA LEU A 92 5.76 -16.97 0.68
C LEU A 92 6.15 -18.19 1.52
N THR A 93 6.53 -17.97 2.78
CA THR A 93 6.71 -19.05 3.76
C THR A 93 5.51 -19.15 4.69
N HIS A 94 5.38 -20.29 5.37
CA HIS A 94 4.30 -20.50 6.33
C HIS A 94 4.32 -19.47 7.48
N GLU A 95 5.52 -19.12 7.97
CA GLU A 95 5.71 -18.15 9.05
C GLU A 95 5.30 -16.74 8.62
N LEU A 96 5.63 -16.34 7.38
CA LEU A 96 5.22 -15.04 6.84
C LEU A 96 3.70 -14.99 6.62
N SER A 97 3.11 -16.07 6.12
CA SER A 97 1.65 -16.18 5.96
C SER A 97 0.94 -16.08 7.31
N GLN A 98 1.39 -16.83 8.33
CA GLN A 98 0.83 -16.75 9.68
C GLN A 98 1.02 -15.38 10.33
N LEU A 99 2.17 -14.73 10.11
CA LEU A 99 2.42 -13.38 10.62
C LEU A 99 1.39 -12.38 10.06
N ILE A 100 1.17 -12.42 8.74
CA ILE A 100 0.19 -11.55 8.08
C ILE A 100 -1.21 -11.87 8.60
N GLU A 101 -1.57 -13.15 8.67
CA GLU A 101 -2.92 -13.58 9.07
C GLU A 101 -3.25 -13.16 10.51
N ASN A 102 -2.29 -13.30 11.43
CA ASN A 102 -2.47 -13.01 12.85
C ASN A 102 -2.41 -11.51 13.20
N ASP A 103 -1.93 -10.65 12.30
CA ASP A 103 -1.91 -9.21 12.57
C ASP A 103 -3.31 -8.60 12.36
N LYS A 104 -3.96 -8.24 13.48
CA LYS A 104 -5.29 -7.63 13.48
C LYS A 104 -5.35 -6.25 12.82
N ARG A 105 -4.20 -5.61 12.55
CA ARG A 105 -4.09 -4.32 11.87
C ARG A 105 -3.90 -4.46 10.36
N LYS A 106 -3.73 -5.70 9.85
CA LYS A 106 -3.48 -5.98 8.43
C LYS A 106 -4.46 -5.24 7.53
N ILE A 107 -3.95 -4.75 6.41
CA ILE A 107 -4.76 -4.17 5.36
C ILE A 107 -5.08 -5.26 4.36
N GLU A 108 -6.37 -5.48 4.13
CA GLU A 108 -6.89 -6.47 3.19
C GLU A 108 -7.71 -5.75 2.13
N LYS A 109 -7.55 -6.15 0.87
CA LYS A 109 -8.29 -5.56 -0.24
C LYS A 109 -8.30 -6.45 -1.47
N MET A 110 -9.36 -6.32 -2.26
CA MET A 110 -9.36 -6.70 -3.68
C MET A 110 -8.89 -5.50 -4.50
N ARG A 111 -7.88 -5.67 -5.34
CA ARG A 111 -7.42 -4.66 -6.28
C ARG A 111 -7.79 -5.05 -7.70
N TYR A 112 -8.64 -4.24 -8.32
CA TYR A 112 -8.95 -4.33 -9.75
C TYR A 112 -8.04 -3.39 -10.53
N THR A 113 -7.46 -3.89 -11.62
CA THR A 113 -6.51 -3.15 -12.45
C THR A 113 -7.02 -3.08 -13.88
N THR A 114 -6.96 -1.87 -14.46
CA THR A 114 -7.22 -1.66 -15.89
C THR A 114 -6.23 -0.66 -16.46
N ALA A 115 -5.86 -0.87 -17.72
CA ALA A 115 -5.24 0.20 -18.49
C ALA A 115 -6.31 1.22 -18.87
N PHE A 116 -5.96 2.50 -18.82
CA PHE A 116 -6.79 3.59 -19.29
C PHE A 116 -5.91 4.62 -19.99
N GLU A 117 -6.00 4.68 -21.31
CA GLU A 117 -5.13 5.50 -22.16
C GLU A 117 -3.63 5.29 -21.83
N ASN A 118 -2.96 6.32 -21.30
CA ASN A 118 -1.53 6.30 -20.95
C ASN A 118 -1.28 6.06 -19.46
N HIS A 119 -2.28 5.54 -18.75
CA HIS A 119 -2.31 5.39 -17.29
C HIS A 119 -2.75 3.99 -16.90
N THR A 120 -2.33 3.57 -15.71
CA THR A 120 -2.88 2.38 -15.07
C THR A 120 -3.79 2.84 -13.94
N LEU A 121 -5.01 2.32 -13.91
CA LEU A 121 -5.95 2.56 -12.82
C LEU A 121 -6.00 1.33 -11.92
N PHE A 122 -5.85 1.57 -10.62
CA PHE A 122 -6.03 0.57 -9.58
C PHE A 122 -7.22 0.96 -8.73
N TYR A 123 -8.18 0.06 -8.60
CA TYR A 123 -9.35 0.22 -7.76
C TYR A 123 -9.26 -0.75 -6.58
N ASP A 124 -9.04 -0.20 -5.41
CA ASP A 124 -8.94 -0.92 -4.16
C ASP A 124 -10.29 -0.96 -3.45
N ILE A 125 -10.83 -2.17 -3.29
CA ILE A 125 -11.98 -2.47 -2.44
C ILE A 125 -11.43 -3.06 -1.14
N PHE A 126 -11.41 -2.24 -0.09
CA PHE A 126 -10.91 -2.68 1.21
C PHE A 126 -11.85 -3.69 1.86
N LYS A 127 -11.25 -4.62 2.61
CA LYS A 127 -11.92 -5.70 3.32
C LYS A 127 -11.71 -5.64 4.83
N GLY A 128 -12.58 -6.32 5.58
CA GLY A 128 -12.45 -6.50 7.03
C GLY A 128 -12.52 -5.18 7.78
N ARG A 129 -11.43 -4.80 8.44
CA ARG A 129 -11.33 -3.58 9.26
C ARG A 129 -11.76 -2.29 8.52
N TYR A 130 -11.63 -2.29 7.20
CA TYR A 130 -11.90 -1.15 6.33
C TYR A 130 -12.97 -1.46 5.27
N ASP A 131 -13.86 -2.43 5.54
CA ASP A 131 -15.00 -2.74 4.69
C ASP A 131 -15.81 -1.47 4.35
N GLY A 132 -16.17 -1.32 3.08
CA GLY A 132 -16.92 -0.18 2.56
C GLY A 132 -16.06 1.01 2.11
N ILE A 133 -14.72 0.95 2.25
CA ILE A 133 -13.81 1.95 1.71
C ILE A 133 -13.38 1.54 0.31
N PHE A 134 -13.50 2.47 -0.64
CA PHE A 134 -13.09 2.30 -2.03
C PHE A 134 -12.10 3.40 -2.42
N ILE A 135 -10.91 3.02 -2.89
CA ILE A 135 -9.89 3.99 -3.35
C ILE A 135 -9.49 3.68 -4.78
N LYS A 136 -9.49 4.68 -5.65
CA LYS A 136 -8.86 4.66 -6.96
C LYS A 136 -7.47 5.27 -6.89
N GLU A 137 -6.50 4.64 -7.49
CA GLU A 137 -5.15 5.16 -7.70
C GLU A 137 -4.89 5.17 -9.21
N ALA A 138 -4.53 6.33 -9.73
CA ALA A 138 -4.15 6.50 -11.12
C ALA A 138 -2.63 6.68 -11.19
N GLU A 139 -1.92 5.74 -11.82
CA GLU A 139 -0.48 5.82 -12.09
C GLU A 139 -0.25 6.39 -13.48
N PHE A 140 0.53 7.46 -13.56
CA PHE A 140 0.79 8.23 -14.76
C PHE A 140 2.22 8.01 -15.27
N SER A 141 2.35 7.91 -16.60
CA SER A 141 3.64 7.89 -17.27
C SER A 141 4.37 9.24 -17.28
N SER A 142 3.70 10.35 -16.94
CA SER A 142 4.31 11.68 -16.87
C SER A 142 3.56 12.65 -15.95
N ILE A 143 4.26 13.70 -15.50
CA ILE A 143 3.68 14.78 -14.68
C ILE A 143 2.62 15.55 -15.49
N SER A 144 2.85 15.72 -16.80
CA SER A 144 1.90 16.40 -17.68
C SER A 144 0.55 15.70 -17.69
N TYR A 145 0.56 14.37 -17.82
CA TYR A 145 -0.68 13.59 -17.75
C TYR A 145 -1.36 13.67 -16.39
N ALA A 146 -0.60 13.57 -15.30
CA ALA A 146 -1.17 13.68 -13.95
C ALA A 146 -1.88 15.02 -13.71
N ARG A 147 -1.32 16.12 -14.24
CA ARG A 147 -1.91 17.47 -14.13
C ARG A 147 -3.18 17.65 -14.96
N ASN A 148 -3.26 17.01 -16.13
CA ASN A 148 -4.40 17.13 -17.03
C ASN A 148 -5.50 16.08 -16.75
N TYR A 149 -5.26 15.12 -15.87
CA TYR A 149 -6.24 14.11 -15.51
C TYR A 149 -7.45 14.71 -14.79
N LEU A 150 -8.63 14.47 -15.35
CA LEU A 150 -9.91 14.90 -14.80
C LEU A 150 -10.59 13.71 -14.12
N PRO A 151 -10.68 13.68 -12.77
CA PRO A 151 -11.40 12.63 -12.07
C PRO A 151 -12.93 12.79 -12.23
N ASP A 152 -13.68 11.74 -11.89
CA ASP A 152 -15.14 11.81 -11.91
C ASP A 152 -15.64 12.80 -10.87
N SER A 153 -16.77 13.46 -11.13
CA SER A 153 -17.32 14.49 -10.22
C SER A 153 -17.62 14.00 -8.80
N SER A 154 -17.87 12.69 -8.65
CA SER A 154 -18.09 12.02 -7.35
C SER A 154 -16.82 11.70 -6.59
N ASP A 155 -15.66 11.77 -7.24
CA ASP A 155 -14.38 11.41 -6.65
C ASP A 155 -13.89 12.52 -5.72
N ARG A 156 -13.20 12.12 -4.65
CA ARG A 156 -12.55 13.04 -3.71
C ARG A 156 -11.06 12.76 -3.67
N GLU A 157 -10.26 13.72 -4.10
CA GLU A 157 -8.80 13.55 -4.16
C GLU A 157 -8.19 13.45 -2.76
N ILE A 158 -7.36 12.42 -2.58
CA ILE A 158 -6.68 12.11 -1.34
C ILE A 158 -5.25 12.67 -1.42
N PHE A 159 -5.05 13.84 -0.80
CA PHE A 159 -3.72 14.39 -0.53
C PHE A 159 -3.01 13.70 0.66
N PRO A 160 -1.66 13.77 0.72
CA PRO A 160 -0.90 13.23 1.85
C PRO A 160 -1.33 13.76 3.23
N SER A 161 -1.79 15.00 3.33
CA SER A 161 -2.28 15.62 4.56
C SER A 161 -3.51 14.93 5.16
N HIS A 162 -4.26 14.16 4.38
CA HIS A 162 -5.41 13.41 4.87
C HIS A 162 -5.02 12.15 5.65
N ASN A 163 -3.76 11.72 5.60
CA ASN A 163 -3.26 10.53 6.32
C ASN A 163 -4.10 9.27 6.04
N LEU A 164 -4.28 8.98 4.74
CA LEU A 164 -5.00 7.81 4.22
C LEU A 164 -4.10 6.94 3.32
N SER A 165 -2.78 6.95 3.53
CA SER A 165 -1.92 5.92 2.94
C SER A 165 -2.19 4.55 3.59
N ASN A 166 -1.86 3.44 2.93
CA ASN A 166 -2.01 2.12 3.56
C ASN A 166 -1.23 2.02 4.87
N LYS A 167 -0.13 2.77 5.03
CA LYS A 167 0.62 2.85 6.28
C LYS A 167 -0.19 3.59 7.35
N ASP A 168 -0.77 4.74 7.01
CA ASP A 168 -1.57 5.52 7.95
C ASP A 168 -2.81 4.74 8.40
N MET A 169 -3.45 4.03 7.46
CA MET A 169 -4.54 3.10 7.76
C MET A 169 -4.06 1.98 8.68
N TYR A 170 -2.90 1.37 8.43
CA TYR A 170 -2.40 0.31 9.30
C TYR A 170 -2.17 0.77 10.75
N ILE A 171 -1.57 1.94 10.95
CA ILE A 171 -1.23 2.45 12.30
C ILE A 171 -2.39 3.10 13.05
N SER A 172 -3.37 3.67 12.34
CA SER A 172 -4.51 4.38 12.96
C SER A 172 -5.64 3.42 13.28
N SER A 173 -6.55 3.75 14.20
CA SER A 173 -7.77 2.98 14.44
C SER A 173 -8.72 2.98 13.23
N SER A 174 -9.70 2.07 13.17
CA SER A 174 -10.75 2.14 12.14
C SER A 174 -11.52 3.45 12.24
N ASP A 175 -11.90 3.84 13.45
CA ASP A 175 -12.72 5.02 13.73
C ASP A 175 -12.02 6.31 13.33
N GLU A 176 -10.70 6.40 13.54
CA GLU A 176 -9.89 7.53 13.10
C GLU A 176 -9.89 7.66 11.58
N ILE A 177 -9.77 6.55 10.85
CA ILE A 177 -9.80 6.53 9.39
C ILE A 177 -11.17 6.90 8.86
N PHE A 178 -12.25 6.32 9.41
CA PHE A 178 -13.61 6.69 9.02
C PHE A 178 -13.90 8.17 9.31
N THR A 179 -13.42 8.71 10.44
CA THR A 179 -13.54 10.14 10.75
C THR A 179 -12.83 11.02 9.73
N ARG A 180 -11.63 10.62 9.25
CA ARG A 180 -10.91 11.35 8.18
C ARG A 180 -11.66 11.30 6.85
N ILE A 181 -12.28 10.15 6.53
CA ILE A 181 -13.08 9.96 5.32
C ILE A 181 -14.36 10.78 5.34
N VAL A 182 -15.09 10.81 6.45
CA VAL A 182 -16.32 11.61 6.59
C VAL A 182 -16.02 13.09 6.32
N LYS A 183 -14.93 13.60 6.90
CA LYS A 183 -14.47 14.99 6.65
C LYS A 183 -14.13 15.28 5.19
N LEU A 184 -13.70 14.28 4.41
CA LEU A 184 -13.40 14.45 2.98
C LEU A 184 -14.65 14.58 2.10
N PHE A 185 -15.78 14.07 2.56
CA PHE A 185 -17.05 14.16 1.86
C PHE A 185 -17.90 15.36 2.28
N ASP A 186 -17.40 16.22 3.20
CA ASP A 186 -18.14 17.33 3.80
C ASP A 186 -19.50 16.88 4.37
N ILE A 187 -19.52 15.72 5.06
CA ILE A 187 -20.70 15.22 5.80
C ILE A 187 -20.55 15.54 7.28
#